data_AF-A0A427AIT2-F1
#
_entry.id   AF-A0A427AIT2-F1
#
_cell.length_a   1.000
_cell.length_b   1.000
_cell.length_c   1.000
_cell.angle_alpha   90.00
_cell.angle_beta   90.00
_cell.angle_gamma   90.00
#
_symmetry.space_group_name_H-M   'P 1'
#
loop_
_entity.id
_entity.type
_entity.pdbx_description
1 polymer ?
#
loop_
_entity_poly.entity_id
_entity_poly.type
_entity_poly.pdbx_seq_one_letter_code
_entity_poly.pdbx_strand_id
1 'polypeptide(L)'
;MDVCVKIIKNNKDFFDQSLDEIKLLKFVNKNDPADKYHILRLYDYFYYRVASQDISLLMIIMLLFIRLNKISNLRFTFLLQSITIQCLEALQFLHGLGLIHCDLKPENILIKSYSRCEVKVIDLGSSCFETDHLCSYVQSRSYRAPEVILGLPYDKKIDIWSLGCILAELCTGNVCFYGTVSLSCTSNIEFRLFNFAPRK
;
A
#
# COMPACT_ATOMS: atom_id res chain seq x y z
N MET A 1 5.31 -19.97 15.12
CA MET A 1 5.62 -18.83 14.25
C MET A 1 4.55 -18.87 13.18
N ASP A 2 3.65 -17.90 13.18
CA ASP A 2 2.43 -17.99 12.37
C ASP A 2 2.68 -17.30 11.02
N VAL A 3 2.33 -17.98 9.93
CA VAL A 3 2.51 -17.50 8.56
C VAL A 3 1.14 -17.29 7.91
N CYS A 4 1.05 -16.29 7.03
CA CYS A 4 -0.07 -16.16 6.09
C CYS A 4 0.34 -16.82 4.76
N VAL A 5 -0.64 -17.28 4.02
CA VAL A 5 -0.42 -17.93 2.74
C VAL A 5 -1.36 -17.27 1.74
N LYS A 6 -0.79 -16.52 0.79
CA LYS A 6 -1.52 -15.91 -0.32
C LYS A 6 -1.58 -16.93 -1.45
N ILE A 7 -2.78 -17.46 -1.69
CA ILE A 7 -3.06 -18.38 -2.79
C ILE A 7 -3.46 -17.55 -4.00
N ILE A 8 -2.70 -17.67 -5.09
CA ILE A 8 -2.98 -16.95 -6.33
C ILE A 8 -3.89 -17.84 -7.19
N LYS A 9 -4.95 -17.25 -7.73
CA LYS A 9 -5.87 -17.94 -8.65
C LYS A 9 -5.13 -18.36 -9.91
N ASN A 10 -5.49 -19.51 -10.48
CA ASN A 10 -4.96 -19.98 -11.76
C ASN A 10 -5.54 -19.14 -12.93
N ASN A 11 -5.06 -17.92 -13.06
CA ASN A 11 -5.33 -17.01 -14.15
C ASN A 11 -4.01 -16.31 -14.49
N LYS A 12 -3.71 -16.24 -15.78
CA LYS A 12 -2.41 -15.80 -16.29
C LYS A 12 -2.02 -14.41 -15.76
N ASP A 13 -2.95 -13.46 -15.79
CA ASP A 13 -2.66 -12.07 -15.41
C ASP A 13 -2.34 -11.97 -13.91
N PHE A 14 -3.13 -12.65 -13.06
CA PHE A 14 -2.86 -12.71 -11.63
C PHE A 14 -1.56 -13.43 -11.29
N PHE A 15 -1.21 -14.46 -12.07
CA PHE A 15 0.02 -15.21 -11.92
C PHE A 15 1.24 -14.36 -12.28
N ASP A 16 1.23 -13.70 -13.43
CA ASP A 16 2.31 -12.84 -13.90
C ASP A 16 2.54 -11.67 -12.92
N GLN A 17 1.46 -11.01 -12.48
CA GLN A 17 1.53 -9.96 -11.47
C GLN A 17 2.14 -10.46 -10.15
N SER A 18 1.79 -11.67 -9.72
CA SER A 18 2.33 -12.26 -8.49
C SER A 18 3.82 -12.59 -8.60
N LEU A 19 4.30 -12.97 -9.78
CA LEU A 19 5.72 -13.18 -10.01
C LEU A 19 6.50 -11.86 -9.93
N ASP A 20 5.95 -10.77 -10.43
CA ASP A 20 6.57 -9.45 -10.32
C ASP A 20 6.58 -8.94 -8.88
N GLU A 21 5.49 -9.15 -8.13
CA GLU A 21 5.45 -8.90 -6.68
C GLU A 21 6.54 -9.69 -5.94
N ILE A 22 6.70 -10.99 -6.25
CA ILE A 22 7.74 -11.84 -5.65
C ILE A 22 9.14 -11.29 -5.95
N LYS A 23 9.42 -10.91 -7.21
CA LYS A 23 10.73 -10.37 -7.61
C LYS A 23 11.04 -9.09 -6.83
N LEU A 24 10.08 -8.17 -6.73
CA LEU A 24 10.24 -6.92 -5.99
C LEU A 24 10.41 -7.17 -4.49
N LEU A 25 9.59 -8.03 -3.88
CA LEU A 25 9.73 -8.37 -2.47
C LEU A 25 11.09 -8.99 -2.17
N LYS A 26 11.60 -9.90 -3.02
CA LYS A 26 12.96 -10.46 -2.87
C LYS A 26 14.02 -9.37 -2.94
N PHE A 27 13.91 -8.45 -3.90
CA PHE A 27 14.83 -7.33 -4.05
C PHE A 27 14.82 -6.42 -2.81
N VAL A 28 13.64 -5.99 -2.36
CA VAL A 28 13.47 -5.15 -1.18
C VAL A 28 13.96 -5.86 0.08
N ASN A 29 13.61 -7.13 0.28
CA ASN A 29 14.01 -7.92 1.45
C ASN A 29 15.51 -8.19 1.51
N LYS A 30 16.20 -8.25 0.36
CA LYS A 30 17.67 -8.33 0.27
C LYS A 30 18.33 -7.02 0.71
N ASN A 31 17.71 -5.89 0.41
CA ASN A 31 18.22 -4.56 0.79
C ASN A 31 17.82 -4.16 2.23
N ASP A 32 16.91 -4.89 2.88
CA ASP A 32 16.56 -4.77 4.30
C ASP A 32 16.71 -6.13 5.03
N PRO A 33 17.92 -6.66 5.25
CA PRO A 33 18.09 -7.96 5.88
C PRO A 33 17.65 -7.99 7.35
N ALA A 34 17.52 -6.82 8.00
CA ALA A 34 17.21 -6.70 9.42
C ALA A 34 15.74 -6.40 9.72
N ASP A 35 14.86 -6.40 8.72
CA ASP A 35 13.41 -6.12 8.84
C ASP A 35 13.09 -4.74 9.46
N LYS A 36 13.90 -3.71 9.14
CA LYS A 36 13.84 -2.39 9.77
C LYS A 36 12.82 -1.45 9.15
N TYR A 37 12.50 -1.60 7.87
CA TYR A 37 11.78 -0.58 7.11
C TYR A 37 10.31 -0.88 6.89
N HIS A 38 9.70 -1.66 7.79
CA HIS A 38 8.26 -1.91 7.80
C HIS A 38 7.66 -2.41 6.46
N ILE A 39 8.45 -3.06 5.62
CA ILE A 39 7.94 -3.75 4.43
C ILE A 39 7.66 -5.21 4.75
N LEU A 40 6.66 -5.78 4.07
CA LEU A 40 6.34 -7.19 4.09
C LEU A 40 7.57 -8.09 3.88
N ARG A 41 7.64 -9.18 4.66
CA ARG A 41 8.66 -10.20 4.50
C ARG A 41 8.12 -11.39 3.71
N LEU A 42 8.72 -11.62 2.56
CA LEU A 42 8.55 -12.85 1.82
C LEU A 42 9.49 -13.90 2.42
N TYR A 43 8.91 -14.99 2.93
CA TYR A 43 9.69 -16.10 3.47
C TYR A 43 9.94 -17.16 2.41
N ASP A 44 8.90 -17.52 1.66
CA ASP A 44 8.99 -18.55 0.64
C ASP A 44 7.88 -18.38 -0.42
N TYR A 45 8.06 -19.01 -1.57
CA TYR A 45 7.07 -19.13 -2.62
C TYR A 45 7.26 -20.46 -3.35
N PHE A 46 6.17 -21.13 -3.69
CA PHE A 46 6.23 -22.41 -4.37
C PHE A 46 4.98 -22.64 -5.22
N TYR A 47 5.11 -23.54 -6.18
CA TYR A 47 4.00 -23.97 -7.00
C TYR A 47 3.29 -25.14 -6.33
N TYR A 48 1.96 -25.08 -6.27
CA TYR A 48 1.15 -26.18 -5.73
C TYR A 48 0.09 -26.60 -6.76
N ARG A 49 0.01 -27.90 -7.01
CA ARG A 49 -0.97 -28.48 -7.94
C ARG A 49 -2.16 -28.99 -7.15
N VAL A 50 -3.36 -28.48 -7.44
CA VAL A 50 -4.62 -29.07 -6.97
C VAL A 50 -5.04 -30.15 -7.98
N ALA A 51 -5.55 -31.29 -7.50
CA ALA A 51 -5.86 -32.44 -8.36
C ALA A 51 -6.85 -32.06 -9.48
N SER A 52 -6.54 -32.54 -10.70
CA SER A 52 -7.17 -32.26 -12.00
C SER A 52 -6.95 -30.85 -12.58
N GLN A 53 -5.80 -30.72 -13.26
CA GLN A 53 -5.44 -29.78 -14.34
C GLN A 53 -5.08 -28.30 -14.05
N ASP A 54 -5.30 -27.76 -12.84
CA ASP A 54 -4.91 -26.37 -12.55
C ASP A 54 -3.66 -26.25 -11.66
N ILE A 55 -2.60 -25.59 -12.17
CA ILE A 55 -1.41 -25.22 -11.40
C ILE A 55 -1.72 -23.90 -10.69
N SER A 56 -1.64 -23.87 -9.35
CA SER A 56 -1.80 -22.64 -8.57
C SER A 56 -0.45 -22.21 -8.00
N LEU A 57 -0.13 -20.92 -8.06
CA LEU A 57 1.04 -20.36 -7.36
C LEU A 57 0.64 -20.11 -5.90
N LEU A 58 1.45 -20.61 -4.98
CA LEU A 58 1.27 -20.43 -3.55
C LEU A 58 2.41 -19.56 -3.02
N MET A 59 2.07 -18.39 -2.49
CA MET A 59 3.05 -17.48 -1.89
C MET A 59 2.92 -17.54 -0.36
N ILE A 60 3.99 -17.88 0.36
CA ILE A 60 4.01 -17.81 1.83
C ILE A 60 4.46 -16.41 2.24
N ILE A 61 3.55 -15.68 2.86
CA ILE A 61 3.78 -14.34 3.37
C ILE A 61 3.52 -14.36 4.87
N MET A 62 4.45 -13.99 5.75
CA MET A 62 4.00 -13.68 7.12
C MET A 62 3.23 -12.35 7.06
N LEU A 63 1.96 -12.29 7.45
CA LEU A 63 1.60 -11.83 8.79
C LEU A 63 0.10 -11.98 9.08
N LEU A 64 -0.16 -12.09 10.40
CA LEU A 64 -1.46 -12.21 11.04
C LEU A 64 -2.33 -10.97 10.81
N PHE A 65 -3.53 -11.19 10.29
CA PHE A 65 -4.59 -10.19 10.14
C PHE A 65 -5.18 -9.85 11.51
N ILE A 66 -5.17 -8.57 11.89
CA ILE A 66 -6.15 -8.06 12.84
C ILE A 66 -6.71 -6.77 12.26
N ARG A 67 -8.04 -6.72 12.16
CA ARG A 67 -8.82 -5.58 11.68
C ARG A 67 -8.88 -4.55 12.80
N LEU A 68 -8.63 -3.27 12.51
CA LEU A 68 -8.77 -2.16 13.47
C LEU A 68 -10.23 -2.13 13.98
N ASN A 69 -10.50 -2.79 15.10
CA ASN A 69 -11.73 -2.58 15.86
C ASN A 69 -11.58 -1.32 16.71
N LYS A 70 -12.67 -0.54 16.79
CA LYS A 70 -12.81 0.74 17.51
C LYS A 70 -11.82 0.92 18.67
N ILE A 71 -10.83 1.78 18.46
CA ILE A 71 -9.85 2.19 19.48
C ILE A 71 -10.37 3.44 20.17
N SER A 72 -10.20 3.53 21.47
CA SER A 72 -10.61 4.69 22.28
C SER A 72 -9.84 5.96 21.90
N ASN A 73 -10.53 7.12 21.93
CA ASN A 73 -10.06 8.40 21.38
C ASN A 73 -8.67 8.87 21.87
N LEU A 74 -8.24 8.55 23.09
CA LEU A 74 -6.91 8.98 23.59
C LEU A 74 -5.74 8.16 23.02
N ARG A 75 -5.96 6.88 22.69
CA ARG A 75 -4.92 6.03 22.08
C ARG A 75 -4.80 6.26 20.57
N PHE A 76 -5.81 6.90 19.99
CA PHE A 76 -5.91 7.13 18.56
C PHE A 76 -4.80 8.04 18.04
N THR A 77 -4.48 9.14 18.72
CA THR A 77 -3.42 10.08 18.29
C THR A 77 -2.04 9.43 18.26
N PHE A 78 -1.68 8.71 19.33
CA PHE A 78 -0.39 8.00 19.40
C PHE A 78 -0.29 6.89 18.36
N LEU A 79 -1.38 6.15 18.15
CA LEU A 79 -1.43 5.13 17.11
C LEU A 79 -1.25 5.74 15.72
N LEU A 80 -1.95 6.83 15.42
CA LEU A 80 -1.86 7.50 14.12
C LEU A 80 -0.46 8.03 13.87
N GLN A 81 0.19 8.63 14.87
CA GLN A 81 1.58 9.05 14.79
C GLN A 81 2.50 7.85 14.51
N SER A 82 2.33 6.74 15.25
CA SER A 82 3.12 5.52 15.06
C SER A 82 2.98 4.93 13.65
N ILE A 83 1.74 4.84 13.15
CA ILE A 83 1.44 4.38 11.78
C ILE A 83 2.09 5.32 10.76
N THR A 84 1.96 6.64 10.95
CA THR A 84 2.52 7.65 10.04
C THR A 84 4.03 7.51 9.93
N ILE A 85 4.74 7.43 11.06
CA ILE A 85 6.20 7.31 11.10
C ILE A 85 6.65 6.03 10.38
N GLN A 86 6.03 4.89 10.70
CA GLN A 86 6.41 3.61 10.07
C GLN A 86 6.12 3.58 8.57
N CYS A 87 5.01 4.17 8.12
CA CYS A 87 4.71 4.30 6.71
C CYS A 87 5.72 5.23 6.01
N LEU A 88 6.12 6.34 6.64
CA LEU A 88 7.13 7.23 6.10
C LEU A 88 8.52 6.58 6.03
N GLU A 89 8.91 5.79 7.04
CA GLU A 89 10.16 5.01 7.02
C GLU A 89 10.14 3.97 5.89
N ALA A 90 9.01 3.28 5.69
CA ALA A 90 8.81 2.35 4.58
C ALA A 90 8.92 3.04 3.21
N LEU A 91 8.20 4.16 3.03
CA LEU A 91 8.23 4.92 1.77
C LEU A 91 9.60 5.50 1.50
N GLN A 92 10.26 6.11 2.50
CA GLN A 92 11.62 6.63 2.37
C GLN A 92 12.59 5.54 1.91
N PHE A 93 12.48 4.33 2.46
CA PHE A 93 13.30 3.20 2.06
C PHE A 93 13.03 2.77 0.61
N LEU A 94 11.77 2.55 0.23
CA LEU A 94 11.41 2.20 -1.16
C LEU A 94 11.88 3.27 -2.16
N HIS A 95 11.63 4.53 -1.84
CA HIS A 95 12.01 5.70 -2.64
C HIS A 95 13.53 5.85 -2.78
N GLY A 96 14.29 5.42 -1.77
CA GLY A 96 15.75 5.34 -1.80
C GLY A 96 16.29 4.23 -2.70
N LEU A 97 15.49 3.17 -2.92
CA LEU A 97 15.76 2.12 -3.92
C LEU A 97 15.26 2.49 -5.33
N GLY A 98 14.69 3.68 -5.51
CA GLY A 98 14.08 4.13 -6.76
C GLY A 98 12.76 3.45 -7.09
N LEU A 99 12.07 2.87 -6.09
CA LEU A 99 10.76 2.24 -6.25
C LEU A 99 9.65 3.20 -5.85
N ILE A 100 8.57 3.22 -6.64
CA ILE A 100 7.30 3.85 -6.31
C ILE A 100 6.31 2.75 -5.93
N HIS A 101 5.58 2.90 -4.81
CA HIS A 101 4.61 1.88 -4.37
C HIS A 101 3.42 1.77 -5.32
N CYS A 102 2.91 2.91 -5.80
CA CYS A 102 1.85 3.05 -6.80
C CYS A 102 0.44 2.56 -6.40
N ASP A 103 0.25 1.82 -5.30
CA ASP A 103 -1.09 1.48 -4.78
C ASP A 103 -1.20 1.53 -3.26
N LEU A 104 -0.70 2.60 -2.63
CA LEU A 104 -0.81 2.76 -1.18
C LEU A 104 -2.26 3.13 -0.80
N LYS A 105 -2.84 2.35 0.12
CA LYS A 105 -4.22 2.46 0.61
C LYS A 105 -4.34 1.79 1.99
N PRO A 106 -5.40 2.03 2.78
CA PRO A 106 -5.56 1.45 4.11
C PRO A 106 -5.49 -0.09 4.09
N GLU A 107 -6.01 -0.72 3.04
CA GLU A 107 -5.97 -2.18 2.87
C GLU A 107 -4.54 -2.72 2.71
N ASN A 108 -3.60 -1.88 2.27
CA ASN A 108 -2.20 -2.20 2.04
C ASN A 108 -1.28 -1.79 3.21
N ILE A 109 -1.85 -1.42 4.36
CA ILE A 109 -1.12 -1.19 5.63
C ILE A 109 -1.62 -2.19 6.66
N LEU A 110 -0.80 -3.21 6.94
CA LEU A 110 -1.17 -4.35 7.77
C LEU A 110 -0.60 -4.19 9.18
N ILE A 111 -1.39 -4.42 10.21
CA ILE A 111 -0.92 -4.35 11.60
C ILE A 111 -0.24 -5.65 11.99
N LYS A 112 1.07 -5.57 12.28
CA LYS A 112 1.88 -6.67 12.79
C LYS A 112 1.65 -6.91 14.29
N SER A 113 1.46 -5.84 15.07
CA SER A 113 1.21 -5.94 16.51
C SER A 113 0.43 -4.74 17.02
N TYR A 114 -0.74 -4.99 17.62
CA TYR A 114 -1.55 -3.94 18.26
C TYR A 114 -0.89 -3.41 19.54
N SER A 115 -0.34 -4.31 20.36
CA SER A 115 0.29 -3.93 21.62
C SER A 115 1.56 -3.11 21.40
N ARG A 116 2.32 -3.39 20.33
CA ARG A 116 3.53 -2.65 19.96
C ARG A 116 3.29 -1.54 18.93
N CYS A 117 2.05 -1.36 18.47
CA CYS A 117 1.69 -0.43 17.39
C CYS A 117 2.55 -0.60 16.13
N GLU A 118 2.90 -1.83 15.77
CA GLU A 118 3.74 -2.14 14.60
C GLU A 118 2.89 -2.38 13.36
N VAL A 119 3.28 -1.81 12.22
CA VAL A 119 2.64 -2.01 10.92
C VAL A 119 3.62 -2.49 9.86
N LYS A 120 3.09 -2.99 8.75
CA LYS A 120 3.82 -3.34 7.55
C LYS A 120 3.09 -2.83 6.31
N VAL A 121 3.80 -2.18 5.41
CA VAL A 121 3.34 -1.89 4.05
C VAL A 121 3.46 -3.18 3.22
N ILE A 122 2.40 -3.49 2.48
CA ILE A 122 2.26 -4.71 1.69
C ILE A 122 1.90 -4.39 0.23
N ASP A 123 1.85 -5.43 -0.62
CA ASP A 123 1.33 -5.36 -1.99
C ASP A 123 2.16 -4.48 -2.93
N LEU A 124 3.36 -4.97 -3.27
CA LEU A 124 4.25 -4.37 -4.27
C LEU A 124 3.87 -4.79 -5.71
N GLY A 125 2.73 -5.46 -5.92
CA GLY A 125 2.34 -5.98 -7.22
C GLY A 125 1.96 -4.90 -8.25
N SER A 126 1.85 -3.65 -7.82
CA SER A 126 1.64 -2.49 -8.70
C SER A 126 2.85 -1.54 -8.73
N SER A 127 3.90 -1.85 -7.97
CA SER A 127 5.08 -0.98 -7.84
C SER A 127 5.94 -1.02 -9.09
N CYS A 128 6.64 0.09 -9.36
CA CYS A 128 7.55 0.21 -10.49
C CYS A 128 8.81 0.98 -10.09
N PHE A 129 9.88 0.85 -10.89
CA PHE A 129 11.04 1.71 -10.73
C PHE A 129 10.77 3.07 -11.38
N GLU A 130 11.32 4.14 -10.80
CA GLU A 130 11.27 5.50 -11.38
C GLU A 130 11.89 5.56 -12.79
N THR A 131 12.76 4.61 -13.14
CA THR A 131 13.41 4.49 -14.45
C THR A 131 12.57 3.73 -15.49
N ASP A 132 11.48 3.08 -15.08
CA ASP A 132 10.62 2.32 -15.98
C ASP A 132 9.69 3.25 -16.78
N HIS A 133 9.04 2.70 -17.80
CA HIS A 133 7.95 3.41 -18.48
C HIS A 133 6.74 3.46 -17.53
N LEU A 134 6.53 4.61 -16.91
CA LEU A 134 5.47 4.82 -15.92
C LEU A 134 4.08 4.68 -16.56
N CYS A 135 3.25 3.83 -15.97
CA CYS A 135 1.88 3.62 -16.40
C CYS A 135 1.02 4.86 -16.12
N SER A 136 0.22 5.30 -17.10
CA SER A 136 -0.67 6.45 -16.92
C SER A 136 -1.85 6.20 -15.98
N TYR A 137 -2.11 4.93 -15.62
CA TYR A 137 -3.21 4.55 -14.74
C TYR A 137 -2.70 3.75 -13.55
N VAL A 138 -2.33 4.47 -12.49
CA VAL A 138 -1.87 3.90 -11.21
C VAL A 138 -2.74 4.39 -10.04
N GLN A 139 -2.54 3.80 -8.86
CA GLN A 139 -3.23 4.07 -7.60
C GLN A 139 -4.72 3.74 -7.58
N SER A 140 -5.19 3.27 -6.43
CA SER A 140 -6.61 3.18 -6.13
C SER A 140 -7.27 4.56 -6.12
N ARG A 141 -8.46 4.68 -6.74
CA ARG A 141 -9.12 5.96 -7.07
C ARG A 141 -9.17 6.97 -5.92
N SER A 142 -9.51 6.53 -4.72
CA SER A 142 -9.69 7.42 -3.55
C SER A 142 -8.38 7.99 -2.99
N TYR A 143 -7.24 7.39 -3.34
CA TYR A 143 -5.91 7.74 -2.85
C TYR A 143 -5.00 8.20 -3.99
N ARG A 144 -5.56 8.44 -5.18
CA ARG A 144 -4.84 8.78 -6.40
C ARG A 144 -4.45 10.25 -6.42
N ALA A 145 -3.20 10.51 -6.81
CA ALA A 145 -2.65 11.85 -6.89
C ALA A 145 -3.25 12.66 -8.05
N PRO A 146 -3.37 13.98 -7.92
CA PRO A 146 -3.96 14.84 -8.94
C PRO A 146 -3.17 14.80 -10.26
N GLU A 147 -1.83 14.76 -10.22
CA GLU A 147 -0.98 14.63 -11.39
C GLU A 147 -1.27 13.35 -12.17
N VAL A 148 -1.57 12.23 -11.50
CA VAL A 148 -1.97 10.97 -12.13
C VAL A 148 -3.38 11.11 -12.75
N ILE A 149 -4.32 11.77 -12.06
CA ILE A 149 -5.68 12.01 -12.59
C ILE A 149 -5.64 12.87 -13.85
N LEU A 150 -4.76 13.88 -13.86
CA LEU A 150 -4.59 14.82 -14.96
C LEU A 150 -3.73 14.27 -16.11
N GLY A 151 -3.16 13.07 -15.96
CA GLY A 151 -2.25 12.49 -16.96
C GLY A 151 -0.95 13.26 -17.12
N LEU A 152 -0.51 13.95 -16.05
CA LEU A 152 0.75 14.67 -16.00
C LEU A 152 1.90 13.73 -15.59
N PRO A 153 3.16 14.08 -15.90
CA PRO A 153 4.31 13.39 -15.34
C PRO A 153 4.23 13.36 -13.82
N TYR A 154 4.51 12.19 -13.24
CA TYR A 154 4.51 11.97 -11.80
C TYR A 154 5.79 11.26 -11.37
N ASP A 155 6.07 11.29 -10.07
CA ASP A 155 7.18 10.60 -9.45
C ASP A 155 6.73 9.92 -8.15
N LYS A 156 7.68 9.46 -7.33
CA LYS A 156 7.42 8.86 -6.02
C LYS A 156 6.54 9.69 -5.06
N LYS A 157 6.33 10.98 -5.29
CA LYS A 157 5.47 11.84 -4.45
C LYS A 157 4.00 11.43 -4.50
N ILE A 158 3.57 10.67 -5.50
CA ILE A 158 2.21 10.12 -5.53
C ILE A 158 1.91 9.24 -4.31
N ASP A 159 2.91 8.55 -3.76
CA ASP A 159 2.73 7.72 -2.55
C ASP A 159 2.52 8.59 -1.30
N ILE A 160 3.16 9.77 -1.27
CA ILE A 160 2.99 10.74 -0.18
C ILE A 160 1.58 11.33 -0.22
N TRP A 161 1.05 11.59 -1.41
CA TRP A 161 -0.35 11.97 -1.59
C TRP A 161 -1.31 10.88 -1.05
N SER A 162 -1.08 9.63 -1.45
CA SER A 162 -1.89 8.51 -0.95
C SER A 162 -1.85 8.41 0.57
N LEU A 163 -0.66 8.52 1.18
CA LEU A 163 -0.52 8.50 2.64
C LEU A 163 -1.29 9.65 3.30
N GLY A 164 -1.22 10.87 2.76
CA GLY A 164 -2.01 12.00 3.25
C GLY A 164 -3.51 11.72 3.26
N CYS A 165 -4.04 11.11 2.18
CA CYS A 165 -5.43 10.71 2.08
C CYS A 165 -5.79 9.66 3.15
N ILE A 166 -4.93 8.66 3.37
CA ILE A 166 -5.11 7.62 4.39
C ILE A 166 -5.18 8.23 5.79
N LEU A 167 -4.26 9.14 6.13
CA LEU A 167 -4.23 9.76 7.46
C LEU A 167 -5.47 10.61 7.73
N ALA A 168 -5.91 11.38 6.73
CA ALA A 168 -7.12 12.17 6.82
C ALA A 168 -8.38 11.27 6.94
N GLU A 169 -8.41 10.14 6.23
CA GLU A 169 -9.48 9.14 6.40
C GLU A 169 -9.49 8.53 7.80
N LEU A 170 -8.33 8.13 8.33
CA LEU A 170 -8.21 7.61 9.68
C LEU A 170 -8.70 8.64 10.70
N CYS A 171 -8.29 9.91 10.58
CA CYS A 171 -8.71 10.99 11.48
C CYS A 171 -10.23 11.25 11.47
N THR A 172 -10.86 11.17 10.31
CA THR A 172 -12.25 11.60 10.12
C THR A 172 -13.25 10.44 10.07
N GLY A 173 -12.76 9.21 9.90
CA GLY A 173 -13.57 8.02 9.61
C GLY A 173 -14.22 8.02 8.22
N ASN A 174 -13.87 8.97 7.34
CA ASN A 174 -14.49 9.16 6.04
C ASN A 174 -13.43 9.25 4.94
N VAL A 175 -13.67 8.57 3.83
CA VAL A 175 -12.82 8.66 2.64
C VAL A 175 -12.73 10.12 2.18
N CYS A 176 -11.51 10.58 1.87
CA CYS A 176 -11.27 11.96 1.48
C CYS A 176 -11.88 12.30 0.11
N PHE A 177 -11.67 11.43 -0.88
CA PHE A 177 -12.09 11.66 -2.25
C PHE A 177 -12.88 10.45 -2.76
N TYR A 178 -14.18 10.62 -2.99
CA TYR A 178 -15.01 9.57 -3.58
C TYR A 178 -14.88 9.63 -5.10
N GLY A 179 -14.33 8.57 -5.69
CA GLY A 179 -14.15 8.46 -7.13
C GLY A 179 -15.41 7.96 -7.84
N THR A 180 -16.28 8.85 -8.28
CA THR A 180 -17.39 8.50 -9.19
C THR A 180 -17.01 8.68 -10.66
N VAL A 181 -16.21 9.70 -11.02
CA VAL A 181 -15.66 9.98 -12.38
C VAL A 181 -14.38 10.85 -12.24
N SER A 182 -13.44 10.83 -13.20
CA SER A 182 -12.21 11.66 -13.15
C SER A 182 -12.48 13.16 -12.95
N LEU A 183 -13.48 13.73 -13.65
CA LEU A 183 -13.93 15.12 -13.48
C LEU A 183 -14.46 15.38 -12.06
N SER A 184 -15.18 14.43 -11.46
CA SER A 184 -15.68 14.58 -10.08
C SER A 184 -14.56 14.43 -9.04
N CYS A 185 -13.51 13.64 -9.33
CA CYS A 185 -12.31 13.55 -8.49
C CYS A 185 -11.58 14.89 -8.42
N THR A 186 -11.28 15.53 -9.55
CA THR A 186 -10.63 16.86 -9.57
C THR A 186 -11.44 17.92 -8.84
N SER A 187 -12.76 17.98 -9.08
CA SER A 187 -13.63 18.93 -8.37
C SER A 187 -13.73 18.63 -6.87
N ASN A 188 -13.70 17.37 -6.46
CA ASN A 188 -13.66 16.98 -5.04
C ASN A 188 -12.32 17.33 -4.38
N ILE A 189 -11.20 17.19 -5.10
CA ILE A 189 -9.86 17.60 -4.65
C ILE A 189 -9.83 19.10 -4.39
N GLU A 190 -10.23 19.91 -5.37
CA GLU A 190 -10.34 21.36 -5.21
C GLU A 190 -11.25 21.70 -4.02
N PHE A 191 -12.49 21.19 -4.01
CA PHE A 191 -13.46 21.51 -2.98
C PHE A 191 -12.96 21.18 -1.56
N ARG A 192 -12.33 20.02 -1.33
CA ARG A 192 -11.86 19.67 0.01
C ARG A 192 -10.56 20.35 0.41
N LEU A 193 -9.60 20.56 -0.51
CA LEU A 193 -8.37 21.30 -0.18
C LEU A 193 -8.69 22.73 0.26
N PHE A 194 -9.65 23.40 -0.37
CA PHE A 194 -10.06 24.76 0.00
C PHE A 194 -10.91 24.82 1.28
N ASN A 195 -11.60 23.74 1.65
CA ASN A 195 -12.42 23.68 2.88
C ASN A 195 -11.69 23.07 4.09
N PHE A 196 -10.48 22.52 3.92
CA PHE A 196 -9.64 22.01 5.01
C PHE A 196 -8.86 23.11 5.75
N ALA A 197 -9.01 24.38 5.36
CA ALA A 197 -8.46 25.50 6.11
C ALA A 197 -9.05 25.50 7.54
N PRO A 198 -8.23 25.60 8.60
CA PRO A 198 -8.72 25.58 9.96
C PRO A 198 -9.75 26.69 10.14
N ARG A 199 -10.95 26.33 10.62
CA ARG A 199 -11.91 27.32 11.12
C ARG A 199 -11.22 28.01 12.30
N LYS A 200 -10.88 29.28 12.10
CA LYS A 200 -10.38 30.15 13.16
C LYS A 200 -11.39 30.23 14.31
#